data_AF-A0A8S0S2U3-F1
#
_entry.id   AF-A0A8S0S2U3-F1
#
_cell.length_a   1.000
_cell.length_b   1.000
_cell.length_c   1.000
_cell.angle_alpha   90.00
_cell.angle_beta   90.00
_cell.angle_gamma   90.00
#
_symmetry.space_group_name_H-M   'P 1'
#
loop_
_entity.id
_entity.type
_entity.pdbx_description
1 polymer ?
#
loop_
_entity_poly.entity_id
_entity_poly.type
_entity_poly.pdbx_seq_one_letter_code
_entity_poly.pdbx_strand_id
1 'polypeptide(L)'
;MWRVARSAAASLRQSQRRLSTAIPGPCIVHKRGADILHDPWFNKDTGFPLTERDRLGLRGLLPPRVISFEHQYARFMESYQSLEKNTQGQHDNFVSLAKWRILNRLHDRNETLYYRVLIDNIKNFAPIIYTPTVGLVCQNYSGLFRRPRGMYFSAKDKGEMMSMIYNWPAQEVDMIVLTDGSRILGLGDLGVQGIGIPIGKLDMYVAAAGINPQRVYPILHPPPFFLWVHVHES
;
A
#
# COMPACT_ATOMS: atom_id res chain seq x y z
N MET A 1 39.11 -48.66 -26.40
CA MET A 1 39.39 -48.17 -25.04
C MET A 1 38.25 -47.26 -24.62
N TRP A 2 37.23 -47.82 -23.98
CA TRP A 2 36.97 -47.77 -22.52
C TRP A 2 36.15 -46.53 -22.10
N ARG A 3 34.94 -46.82 -21.60
CA ARG A 3 33.92 -45.94 -21.00
C ARG A 3 34.48 -45.15 -19.80
N VAL A 4 33.99 -43.93 -19.58
CA VAL A 4 33.47 -43.49 -18.27
C VAL A 4 32.35 -42.44 -18.49
N ALA A 5 31.14 -42.80 -18.08
CA ALA A 5 30.07 -41.87 -17.77
C ALA A 5 30.25 -41.34 -16.34
N ARG A 6 29.84 -40.09 -16.05
CA ARG A 6 29.13 -39.69 -14.81
C ARG A 6 28.97 -38.17 -14.69
N SER A 7 27.71 -37.75 -14.59
CA SER A 7 27.19 -36.83 -13.56
C SER A 7 27.83 -35.45 -13.41
N ALA A 8 27.11 -34.43 -13.89
CA ALA A 8 26.96 -33.16 -13.17
C ALA A 8 25.52 -32.63 -13.34
N ALA A 9 24.54 -33.49 -13.04
CA ALA A 9 23.18 -33.06 -12.73
C ALA A 9 23.11 -32.76 -11.22
N ALA A 10 23.65 -31.60 -10.82
CA ALA A 10 23.51 -30.98 -9.51
C ALA A 10 24.09 -29.57 -9.65
N SER A 11 23.38 -28.46 -9.48
CA SER A 11 22.34 -28.16 -8.51
C SER A 11 21.50 -26.99 -9.03
N LEU A 12 20.45 -27.29 -9.79
CA LEU A 12 19.29 -26.39 -9.82
C LEU A 12 18.62 -26.59 -8.46
N ARG A 13 19.03 -25.81 -7.46
CA ARG A 13 18.20 -25.59 -6.27
C ARG A 13 16.93 -24.96 -6.79
N GLN A 14 15.95 -25.81 -7.06
CA GLN A 14 14.55 -25.47 -7.14
C GLN A 14 14.25 -24.67 -5.88
N SER A 15 14.30 -23.35 -6.01
CA SER A 15 13.67 -22.43 -5.09
C SER A 15 12.19 -22.71 -5.22
N GLN A 16 11.72 -23.73 -4.51
CA GLN A 16 10.32 -23.88 -4.16
C GLN A 16 9.96 -22.62 -3.36
N ARG A 17 9.55 -21.56 -4.06
CA ARG A 17 8.78 -20.47 -3.47
C ARG A 17 7.46 -21.09 -3.05
N ARG A 18 7.47 -21.74 -1.88
CA ARG A 18 6.26 -21.91 -1.10
C ARG A 18 5.81 -20.49 -0.81
N LEU A 19 4.67 -20.07 -1.37
CA LEU A 19 3.84 -19.06 -0.73
C LEU A 19 3.64 -19.58 0.70
N SER A 20 4.46 -19.09 1.62
CA SER A 20 4.56 -19.69 2.93
C SER A 20 3.24 -19.36 3.63
N THR A 21 2.43 -20.39 3.87
CA THR A 21 1.30 -20.37 4.79
C THR A 21 1.76 -20.32 6.25
N ALA A 22 3.04 -20.05 6.49
CA ALA A 22 3.59 -19.89 7.83
C ALA A 22 2.88 -18.71 8.49
N ILE A 23 2.24 -18.98 9.62
CA ILE A 23 1.78 -17.92 10.53
C ILE A 23 3.00 -17.03 10.80
N PRO A 24 2.99 -15.75 10.39
CA PRO A 24 4.14 -14.89 10.60
C PRO A 24 4.47 -14.89 12.09
N GLY A 25 5.76 -15.08 12.41
CA GLY A 25 6.23 -14.93 13.79
C GLY A 25 5.88 -13.53 14.34
N PRO A 26 5.92 -13.35 15.67
CA PRO A 26 5.66 -12.05 16.27
C PRO A 26 6.58 -10.97 15.66
N CYS A 27 5.99 -9.89 15.18
CA CYS A 27 6.73 -8.76 14.64
C CYS A 27 7.39 -7.99 15.79
N ILE A 28 8.70 -7.75 15.69
CA ILE A 28 9.44 -6.92 16.64
C ILE A 28 9.17 -5.45 16.30
N VAL A 29 8.53 -4.73 17.22
CA VAL A 29 8.22 -3.31 17.07
C VAL A 29 9.10 -2.50 18.01
N HIS A 30 9.92 -1.61 17.44
CA HIS A 30 10.78 -0.70 18.20
C HIS A 30 10.09 0.64 18.53
N LYS A 31 8.99 0.98 17.85
CA LYS A 31 8.21 2.21 18.05
C LYS A 31 7.33 2.11 19.31
N ARG A 32 7.16 3.24 20.02
CA ARG A 32 6.39 3.35 21.27
C ARG A 32 5.64 4.69 21.32
N GLY A 33 4.70 4.82 22.25
CA GLY A 33 3.96 6.06 22.49
C GLY A 33 3.22 6.55 21.25
N ALA A 34 3.29 7.85 20.96
CA ALA A 34 2.63 8.44 19.81
C ALA A 34 3.17 7.92 18.46
N ASP A 35 4.44 7.49 18.39
CA ASP A 35 5.06 7.07 17.13
C ASP A 35 4.38 5.86 16.50
N ILE A 36 3.92 4.91 17.33
CA ILE A 36 3.19 3.73 16.82
C ILE A 36 1.78 4.10 16.36
N LEU A 37 1.15 5.13 16.95
CA LEU A 37 -0.18 5.61 16.56
C LEU A 37 -0.14 6.33 15.20
N HIS A 38 1.02 6.87 14.82
CA HIS A 38 1.24 7.54 13.53
C HIS A 38 1.80 6.62 12.43
N ASP A 39 2.09 5.36 12.77
CA ASP A 39 2.54 4.35 11.83
C ASP A 39 1.38 3.43 11.40
N PRO A 40 0.85 3.58 10.17
CA PRO A 40 -0.29 2.80 9.72
C PRO A 40 0.00 1.29 9.61
N TRP A 41 1.26 0.86 9.58
CA TRP A 41 1.64 -0.56 9.60
C TRP A 41 1.36 -1.23 10.94
N PHE A 42 1.46 -0.48 12.04
CA PHE A 42 1.35 -1.03 13.40
C PHE A 42 0.15 -0.48 14.18
N ASN A 43 -0.41 0.65 13.76
CA ASN A 43 -1.53 1.26 14.45
C ASN A 43 -2.79 0.37 14.39
N LYS A 44 -3.37 0.09 15.56
CA LYS A 44 -4.61 -0.68 15.74
C LYS A 44 -5.78 0.20 16.19
N ASP A 45 -5.63 1.53 16.13
CA ASP A 45 -6.56 2.52 16.66
C ASP A 45 -6.93 2.21 18.13
N THR A 46 -8.21 2.15 18.46
CA THR A 46 -8.73 1.76 19.79
C THR A 46 -8.61 0.27 20.08
N GLY A 47 -8.03 -0.52 19.17
CA GLY A 47 -7.96 -1.98 19.22
C GLY A 47 -6.76 -2.55 19.94
N PHE A 48 -5.81 -1.72 20.37
CA PHE A 48 -4.71 -2.16 21.22
C PHE A 48 -5.27 -2.78 22.52
N PRO A 49 -4.98 -4.07 22.81
CA PRO A 49 -5.27 -4.69 24.10
C PRO A 49 -4.56 -3.94 25.24
N LEU A 50 -5.09 -4.02 26.46
CA LEU A 50 -4.51 -3.34 27.63
C LEU A 50 -3.03 -3.69 27.84
N THR A 51 -2.66 -4.95 27.63
CA THR A 51 -1.26 -5.42 27.73
C THR A 51 -0.35 -4.75 26.70
N GLU A 52 -0.81 -4.56 25.46
CA GLU A 52 -0.05 -3.81 24.45
C GLU A 52 0.01 -2.33 24.80
N ARG A 53 -1.07 -1.74 25.32
CA ARG A 53 -1.09 -0.34 25.74
C ARG A 53 -0.08 -0.06 26.85
N ASP A 54 0.00 -0.94 27.85
CA ASP A 54 0.98 -0.79 28.94
C ASP A 54 2.41 -0.98 28.41
N ARG A 55 2.66 -2.02 27.60
CA ARG A 55 4.00 -2.32 27.06
C ARG A 55 4.51 -1.29 26.06
N LEU A 56 3.62 -0.68 25.28
CA LEU A 56 3.95 0.30 24.23
C LEU A 56 3.81 1.74 24.70
N GLY A 57 3.39 2.00 25.95
CA GLY A 57 3.23 3.35 26.48
C GLY A 57 2.05 4.13 25.89
N LEU A 58 0.93 3.46 25.64
CA LEU A 58 -0.29 4.04 25.04
C LEU A 58 -1.39 4.36 26.06
N ARG A 59 -1.21 3.96 27.32
CA ARG A 59 -2.16 4.28 28.38
C ARG A 59 -2.24 5.79 28.57
N GLY A 60 -3.45 6.35 28.53
CA GLY A 60 -3.68 7.80 28.54
C GLY A 60 -3.67 8.47 27.17
N LEU A 61 -3.15 7.81 26.13
CA LEU A 61 -3.16 8.32 24.75
C LEU A 61 -4.38 7.85 23.94
N LEU A 62 -5.09 6.82 24.43
CA LEU A 62 -6.28 6.26 23.81
C LEU A 62 -7.44 6.22 24.81
N PRO A 63 -8.70 6.38 24.36
CA PRO A 63 -9.87 6.15 25.20
C PRO A 63 -9.83 4.78 25.88
N PRO A 64 -10.31 4.64 27.13
CA PRO A 64 -10.09 3.44 27.94
C PRO A 64 -10.74 2.17 27.36
N ARG A 65 -11.83 2.32 26.60
CA ARG A 65 -12.51 1.20 25.94
C ARG A 65 -11.63 0.62 24.83
N VAL A 66 -11.41 -0.69 24.88
CA VAL A 66 -10.83 -1.46 23.77
C VAL A 66 -11.95 -1.84 22.82
N ILE A 67 -11.81 -1.48 21.55
CA ILE A 67 -12.79 -1.81 20.50
C ILE A 67 -12.23 -2.94 19.65
N SER A 68 -12.95 -4.05 19.57
CA SER A 68 -12.53 -5.22 18.77
C SER A 68 -12.42 -4.88 17.29
N PHE A 69 -11.66 -5.68 16.57
CA PHE A 69 -11.40 -5.46 15.14
C PHE A 69 -12.70 -5.47 14.33
N GLU A 70 -13.63 -6.36 14.65
CA GLU A 70 -14.95 -6.51 14.00
C GLU A 70 -15.81 -5.26 14.21
N HIS A 71 -15.79 -4.68 15.42
CA HIS A 71 -16.50 -3.44 15.69
C HIS A 71 -15.87 -2.24 14.97
N GLN A 72 -14.54 -2.19 14.84
CA GLN A 72 -13.88 -1.14 14.06
C GLN A 72 -14.24 -1.24 12.58
N TYR A 73 -14.25 -2.47 12.03
CA TYR A 73 -14.71 -2.77 10.68
C TYR A 73 -16.17 -2.34 10.47
N ALA A 74 -17.08 -2.76 11.35
CA ALA A 74 -18.49 -2.42 11.26
C ALA A 74 -18.71 -0.90 11.31
N ARG A 75 -18.04 -0.20 12.22
CA ARG A 75 -18.09 1.27 12.33
C ARG A 75 -17.57 1.97 11.07
N PHE A 76 -16.51 1.44 10.46
CA PHE A 76 -16.02 1.98 9.19
C PHE A 76 -17.05 1.80 8.08
N MET A 77 -17.62 0.60 7.95
CA MET A 77 -18.64 0.31 6.94
C MET A 77 -19.91 1.15 7.13
N GLU A 78 -20.34 1.39 8.37
CA GLU A 78 -21.44 2.31 8.68
C GLU A 78 -21.11 3.74 8.23
N SER A 79 -19.91 4.22 8.52
CA SER A 79 -19.45 5.55 8.07
C SER A 79 -19.42 5.65 6.55
N TYR A 80 -18.99 4.59 5.87
CA TYR A 80 -18.99 4.51 4.41
C TYR A 80 -20.41 4.54 3.84
N GLN A 81 -21.32 3.73 4.38
CA GLN A 81 -22.73 3.72 3.96
C GLN A 81 -23.43 5.06 4.24
N SER A 82 -23.10 5.72 5.36
CA SER A 82 -23.61 7.06 5.64
C SER A 82 -23.12 8.06 4.60
N LEU A 83 -21.86 7.99 4.17
CA LEU A 83 -21.34 8.80 3.09
C LEU A 83 -22.12 8.55 1.78
N GLU A 84 -22.40 7.28 1.46
CA GLU A 84 -23.19 6.95 0.26
C GLU A 84 -24.56 7.58 0.31
N LYS A 85 -25.29 7.46 1.43
CA LYS A 85 -26.61 8.07 1.62
C LYS A 85 -26.55 9.60 1.49
N ASN A 86 -25.58 10.23 2.14
CA ASN A 86 -25.46 11.69 2.16
C ASN A 86 -25.00 12.29 0.82
N THR A 87 -24.48 11.46 -0.08
CA THR A 87 -24.03 11.87 -1.42
C THR A 87 -24.96 11.41 -2.54
N GLN A 88 -26.13 10.85 -2.20
CA GLN A 88 -27.16 10.51 -3.17
C GLN A 88 -27.60 11.73 -3.97
N GLY A 89 -27.71 11.58 -5.29
CA GLY A 89 -28.09 12.66 -6.22
C GLY A 89 -26.98 13.67 -6.51
N GLN A 90 -25.78 13.51 -5.93
CA GLN A 90 -24.61 14.30 -6.30
C GLN A 90 -23.95 13.76 -7.57
N HIS A 91 -23.15 14.60 -8.22
CA HIS A 91 -22.43 14.21 -9.44
C HIS A 91 -21.44 13.05 -9.18
N ASP A 92 -21.40 12.05 -10.08
CA ASP A 92 -20.62 10.80 -9.90
C ASP A 92 -19.15 11.03 -9.53
N ASN A 93 -18.49 12.00 -10.18
CA ASN A 93 -17.10 12.38 -9.87
C ASN A 93 -16.94 12.84 -8.41
N PHE A 94 -17.88 13.62 -7.89
CA PHE A 94 -17.85 14.08 -6.50
C PHE A 94 -18.02 12.91 -5.54
N VAL A 95 -18.99 12.03 -5.81
CA VAL A 95 -19.26 10.83 -5.00
C VAL A 95 -18.03 9.92 -4.97
N SER A 96 -17.43 9.65 -6.13
CA SER A 96 -16.26 8.78 -6.28
C SER A 96 -15.03 9.32 -5.54
N LEU A 97 -14.76 10.62 -5.64
CA LEU A 97 -13.70 11.27 -4.86
C LEU A 97 -13.97 11.24 -3.35
N ALA A 98 -15.20 11.42 -2.92
CA ALA A 98 -15.55 11.34 -1.51
C ALA A 98 -15.34 9.93 -0.96
N LYS A 99 -15.76 8.90 -1.72
CA LYS A 99 -15.53 7.48 -1.41
C LYS A 99 -14.05 7.14 -1.37
N TRP A 100 -13.26 7.66 -2.31
CA TRP A 100 -11.81 7.48 -2.30
C TRP A 100 -11.17 8.15 -1.07
N ARG A 101 -11.59 9.37 -0.71
CA ARG A 101 -11.06 10.10 0.46
C ARG A 101 -11.26 9.35 1.77
N ILE A 102 -12.44 8.74 1.99
CA ILE A 102 -12.70 7.98 3.23
C ILE A 102 -11.85 6.71 3.30
N LEU A 103 -11.65 6.01 2.17
CA LEU A 103 -10.77 4.85 2.06
C LEU A 103 -9.30 5.24 2.28
N ASN A 104 -8.83 6.31 1.63
CA ASN A 104 -7.46 6.80 1.79
C ASN A 104 -7.16 7.26 3.23
N ARG A 105 -8.13 7.88 3.92
CA ARG A 105 -7.99 8.22 5.35
C ARG A 105 -7.87 6.98 6.24
N LEU A 106 -8.53 5.88 5.89
CA LEU A 106 -8.35 4.61 6.59
C LEU A 106 -6.95 4.05 6.30
N HIS A 107 -6.54 4.06 5.04
CA HIS A 107 -5.21 3.62 4.62
C HIS A 107 -4.10 4.39 5.35
N ASP A 108 -4.23 5.71 5.50
CA ASP A 108 -3.25 6.58 6.19
C ASP A 108 -3.18 6.35 7.70
N ARG A 109 -4.18 5.70 8.28
CA ARG A 109 -4.32 5.52 9.73
C ARG A 109 -4.06 4.08 10.17
N ASN A 110 -4.65 3.09 9.50
CA ASN A 110 -4.65 1.69 9.92
C ASN A 110 -4.71 0.80 8.67
N GLU A 111 -3.54 0.37 8.22
CA GLU A 111 -3.36 -0.36 6.96
C GLU A 111 -3.91 -1.78 7.04
N THR A 112 -3.83 -2.41 8.22
CA THR A 112 -4.43 -3.73 8.46
C THR A 112 -5.94 -3.68 8.26
N LEU A 113 -6.62 -2.69 8.86
CA LEU A 113 -8.06 -2.53 8.70
C LEU A 113 -8.43 -2.10 7.27
N TYR A 114 -7.64 -1.24 6.63
CA TYR A 114 -7.80 -0.86 5.23
C TYR A 114 -7.84 -2.08 4.30
N TYR A 115 -6.81 -2.93 4.35
CA TYR A 115 -6.78 -4.09 3.46
C TYR A 115 -7.84 -5.11 3.80
N ARG A 116 -8.21 -5.30 5.07
CA ARG A 116 -9.35 -6.15 5.41
C ARG A 116 -10.63 -5.66 4.74
N VAL A 117 -10.91 -4.36 4.85
CA VAL A 117 -12.08 -3.70 4.23
C VAL A 117 -12.06 -3.87 2.71
N LEU A 118 -10.90 -3.72 2.08
CA LEU A 118 -10.74 -3.95 0.64
C LEU A 118 -10.98 -5.40 0.24
N ILE A 119 -10.34 -6.36 0.91
CA ILE A 119 -10.43 -7.79 0.60
C ILE A 119 -11.89 -8.26 0.68
N ASP A 120 -12.58 -7.91 1.77
CA ASP A 120 -13.97 -8.35 1.99
C ASP A 120 -14.96 -7.72 0.99
N ASN A 121 -14.62 -6.59 0.36
CA ASN A 121 -15.52 -5.80 -0.48
C ASN A 121 -14.91 -5.43 -1.84
N ILE A 122 -13.94 -6.21 -2.34
CA ILE A 122 -13.08 -5.80 -3.46
C ILE A 122 -13.86 -5.45 -4.72
N LYS A 123 -14.97 -6.15 -4.98
CA LYS A 123 -15.85 -5.87 -6.14
C LYS A 123 -16.38 -4.44 -6.13
N ASN A 124 -16.71 -3.90 -4.96
CA ASN A 124 -17.28 -2.56 -4.81
C ASN A 124 -16.19 -1.48 -4.67
N PHE A 125 -15.04 -1.82 -4.09
CA PHE A 125 -13.98 -0.84 -3.82
C PHE A 125 -12.91 -0.75 -4.90
N ALA A 126 -12.69 -1.80 -5.70
CA ALA A 126 -11.80 -1.74 -6.86
C ALA A 126 -12.06 -0.54 -7.79
N PRO A 127 -13.30 -0.21 -8.20
CA PRO A 127 -13.53 0.97 -9.05
C PRO A 127 -13.29 2.31 -8.35
N ILE A 128 -13.18 2.31 -7.01
CA ILE A 128 -12.91 3.50 -6.19
C ILE A 128 -11.41 3.71 -5.98
N ILE A 129 -10.65 2.65 -5.68
CA ILE A 129 -9.20 2.73 -5.46
C ILE A 129 -8.38 2.62 -6.76
N TYR A 130 -9.01 2.11 -7.83
CA TYR A 130 -8.42 1.96 -9.15
C TYR A 130 -9.30 2.65 -10.21
N THR A 131 -9.32 2.16 -11.45
CA THR A 131 -10.06 2.77 -12.55
C THR A 131 -11.57 2.60 -12.38
N PRO A 132 -12.40 3.64 -12.64
CA PRO A 132 -12.01 4.93 -13.24
C PRO A 132 -11.59 6.02 -12.23
N THR A 133 -11.91 5.87 -10.94
CA THR A 133 -11.75 6.93 -9.93
C THR A 133 -10.30 7.39 -9.76
N VAL A 134 -9.33 6.49 -9.88
CA VAL A 134 -7.90 6.83 -9.77
C VAL A 134 -7.45 7.87 -10.80
N GLY A 135 -8.06 7.89 -11.99
CA GLY A 135 -7.77 8.92 -13.00
C GLY A 135 -8.17 10.31 -12.51
N LEU A 136 -9.36 10.41 -11.92
CA LEU A 136 -9.86 11.64 -11.31
C LEU A 136 -9.03 12.07 -10.10
N VAL A 137 -8.56 11.10 -9.31
CA VAL A 137 -7.62 11.34 -8.20
C VAL A 137 -6.30 11.90 -8.74
N CYS A 138 -5.73 11.33 -9.80
CA CYS A 138 -4.51 11.83 -10.42
C CYS A 138 -4.69 13.25 -10.97
N GLN A 139 -5.84 13.59 -11.58
CA GLN A 139 -6.09 14.96 -12.04
C GLN A 139 -6.13 16.00 -10.90
N ASN A 140 -6.45 15.57 -9.68
CA ASN A 140 -6.63 16.43 -8.51
C ASN A 140 -5.61 16.16 -7.40
N TYR A 141 -4.53 15.40 -7.69
CA TYR A 141 -3.70 14.79 -6.65
C TYR A 141 -3.04 15.82 -5.73
N SER A 142 -2.58 16.93 -6.30
CA SER A 142 -1.98 18.05 -5.56
C SER A 142 -2.89 18.58 -4.44
N GLY A 143 -4.18 18.80 -4.72
CA GLY A 143 -5.16 19.25 -3.72
C GLY A 143 -5.65 18.13 -2.78
N LEU A 144 -5.46 16.87 -3.17
CA LEU A 144 -5.81 15.69 -2.37
C LEU A 144 -4.66 15.18 -1.50
N PHE A 145 -3.44 15.67 -1.69
CA PHE A 145 -2.25 15.22 -0.99
C PHE A 145 -2.38 15.40 0.52
N ARG A 146 -2.09 14.33 1.28
CA ARG A 146 -2.15 14.33 2.76
C ARG A 146 -0.92 13.69 3.38
N ARG A 147 -0.59 12.47 2.95
CA ARG A 147 0.57 11.71 3.39
C ARG A 147 1.32 11.21 2.15
N PRO A 148 2.67 11.35 2.11
CA PRO A 148 3.44 10.78 1.01
C PRO A 148 3.33 9.26 1.00
N ARG A 149 3.15 8.69 -0.19
CA ARG A 149 3.09 7.23 -0.41
C ARG A 149 3.92 6.89 -1.63
N GLY A 150 4.94 6.08 -1.42
CA GLY A 150 5.95 5.79 -2.43
C GLY A 150 7.09 6.79 -2.43
N MET A 151 8.01 6.61 -3.37
CA MET A 151 9.15 7.49 -3.56
C MET A 151 9.05 8.27 -4.85
N TYR A 152 9.61 9.47 -4.81
CA TYR A 152 9.59 10.45 -5.88
C TYR A 152 11.03 10.71 -6.28
N PHE A 153 11.36 10.41 -7.52
CA PHE A 153 12.63 10.77 -8.12
C PHE A 153 12.40 11.89 -9.13
N SER A 154 13.44 12.64 -9.43
CA SER A 154 13.46 13.68 -10.44
C SER A 154 14.72 13.55 -11.30
N ALA A 155 14.73 14.20 -12.46
CA ALA A 155 15.92 14.24 -13.30
C ALA A 155 17.15 14.87 -12.58
N LYS A 156 16.93 15.66 -11.53
CA LYS A 156 17.99 16.29 -10.72
C LYS A 156 18.68 15.30 -9.79
N ASP A 157 18.07 14.14 -9.53
CA ASP A 157 18.61 13.12 -8.63
C ASP A 157 19.54 12.14 -9.36
N LYS A 158 19.90 12.44 -10.61
CA LYS A 158 20.80 11.62 -11.42
C LYS A 158 22.16 11.51 -10.72
N GLY A 159 22.55 10.27 -10.41
CA GLY A 159 23.76 9.95 -9.64
C GLY A 159 23.49 9.67 -8.16
N GLU A 160 22.38 10.16 -7.61
CA GLU A 160 22.01 10.02 -6.19
C GLU A 160 20.83 9.04 -5.97
N MET A 161 20.16 8.58 -7.01
CA MET A 161 18.99 7.69 -6.86
C MET A 161 19.29 6.43 -6.03
N MET A 162 20.50 5.88 -6.13
CA MET A 162 20.92 4.72 -5.34
C MET A 162 20.99 5.02 -3.84
N SER A 163 21.50 6.20 -3.45
CA SER A 163 21.56 6.60 -2.05
C SER A 163 20.14 6.86 -1.51
N MET A 164 19.28 7.45 -2.33
CA MET A 164 17.88 7.71 -1.97
C MET A 164 17.07 6.44 -1.70
N ILE A 165 17.30 5.33 -2.42
CA ILE A 165 16.58 4.06 -2.22
C ILE A 165 16.70 3.57 -0.77
N TYR A 166 17.82 3.83 -0.09
CA TYR A 166 18.01 3.46 1.32
C TYR A 166 17.12 4.24 2.30
N ASN A 167 16.45 5.30 1.86
CA ASN A 167 15.44 6.00 2.67
C ASN A 167 14.10 5.24 2.73
N TRP A 168 13.89 4.21 1.89
CA TRP A 168 12.69 3.39 1.98
C TRP A 168 12.69 2.58 3.29
N PRO A 169 11.60 2.61 4.08
CA PRO A 169 11.58 2.00 5.40
C PRO A 169 11.61 0.46 5.39
N ALA A 170 11.21 -0.18 4.28
CA ALA A 170 11.22 -1.63 4.16
C ALA A 170 12.56 -2.15 3.61
N GLN A 171 13.14 -3.14 4.29
CA GLN A 171 14.40 -3.76 3.88
C GLN A 171 14.23 -4.75 2.72
N GLU A 172 13.05 -5.37 2.62
CA GLU A 172 12.73 -6.35 1.57
C GLU A 172 11.53 -5.88 0.76
N VAL A 173 11.73 -5.73 -0.55
CA VAL A 173 10.70 -5.32 -1.51
C VAL A 173 10.56 -6.42 -2.56
N ASP A 174 9.33 -6.94 -2.73
CA ASP A 174 9.01 -7.98 -3.71
C ASP A 174 8.46 -7.40 -5.01
N MET A 175 7.83 -6.23 -4.95
CA MET A 175 7.13 -5.65 -6.08
C MET A 175 7.30 -4.13 -6.15
N ILE A 176 7.64 -3.66 -7.34
CA ILE A 176 7.77 -2.24 -7.65
C ILE A 176 6.78 -1.90 -8.76
N VAL A 177 6.03 -0.81 -8.61
CA VAL A 177 5.25 -0.23 -9.71
C VAL A 177 5.76 1.18 -9.96
N LEU A 178 6.31 1.39 -11.15
CA LEU A 178 6.93 2.64 -11.58
C LEU A 178 6.04 3.35 -12.60
N THR A 179 5.93 4.66 -12.50
CA THR A 179 5.36 5.51 -13.57
C THR A 179 6.15 6.80 -13.70
N ASP A 180 6.24 7.32 -14.92
CA ASP A 180 6.82 8.63 -15.19
C ASP A 180 5.79 9.76 -15.24
N GLY A 181 4.50 9.38 -15.26
CA GLY A 181 3.39 10.33 -15.29
C GLY A 181 3.05 10.84 -16.69
N SER A 182 3.82 10.48 -17.71
CA SER A 182 3.71 11.06 -19.06
C SER A 182 2.47 10.60 -19.81
N ARG A 183 1.93 9.42 -19.46
CA ARG A 183 0.73 8.84 -20.06
C ARG A 183 -0.15 8.15 -19.03
N ILE A 184 -0.91 8.94 -18.28
CA ILE A 184 -1.87 8.41 -17.31
C ILE A 184 -3.20 8.08 -17.99
N LEU A 185 -3.43 6.79 -18.25
CA LEU A 185 -4.65 6.27 -18.88
C LEU A 185 -4.92 7.00 -20.22
N GLY A 186 -6.11 7.57 -20.41
CA GLY A 186 -6.46 8.45 -21.52
C GLY A 186 -6.39 9.94 -21.19
N LEU A 187 -5.79 10.32 -20.06
CA LEU A 187 -5.78 11.69 -19.53
C LEU A 187 -4.54 12.49 -19.95
N GLY A 188 -3.58 11.85 -20.61
CA GLY A 188 -2.33 12.48 -21.05
C GLY A 188 -1.29 12.55 -19.93
N ASP A 189 -0.45 13.58 -20.00
CA ASP A 189 0.63 13.82 -19.05
C ASP A 189 0.09 14.51 -17.79
N LEU A 190 0.24 13.84 -16.64
CA LEU A 190 -0.10 14.39 -15.33
C LEU A 190 1.14 14.55 -14.42
N GLY A 191 2.33 14.26 -14.95
CA GLY A 191 3.61 14.31 -14.24
C GLY A 191 3.54 13.65 -12.87
N VAL A 192 3.95 14.40 -11.84
CA VAL A 192 4.00 13.94 -10.44
C VAL A 192 2.65 13.45 -9.89
N GLN A 193 1.56 14.00 -10.40
CA GLN A 193 0.22 13.63 -9.95
C GLN A 193 -0.17 12.21 -10.40
N GLY A 194 0.57 11.64 -11.35
CA GLY A 194 0.43 10.25 -11.80
C GLY A 194 0.76 9.19 -10.76
N ILE A 195 1.36 9.55 -9.60
CA ILE A 195 1.68 8.61 -8.50
C ILE A 195 0.46 7.86 -7.95
N GLY A 196 -0.76 8.38 -8.16
CA GLY A 196 -1.99 7.66 -7.79
C GLY A 196 -2.12 6.30 -8.49
N ILE A 197 -1.58 6.15 -9.71
CA ILE A 197 -1.62 4.90 -10.46
C ILE A 197 -0.81 3.77 -9.80
N PRO A 198 0.49 3.92 -9.51
CA PRO A 198 1.25 2.86 -8.84
C PRO A 198 0.71 2.54 -7.45
N ILE A 199 0.22 3.53 -6.70
CA ILE A 199 -0.43 3.29 -5.39
C ILE A 199 -1.66 2.39 -5.58
N GLY A 200 -2.60 2.77 -6.45
CA GLY A 200 -3.81 1.98 -6.68
C GLY A 200 -3.54 0.58 -7.25
N LYS A 201 -2.52 0.42 -8.12
CA LYS A 201 -2.10 -0.90 -8.61
C LYS A 201 -1.58 -1.78 -7.47
N LEU A 202 -0.73 -1.24 -6.61
CA LEU A 202 -0.20 -2.00 -5.48
C LEU A 202 -1.29 -2.36 -4.47
N ASP A 203 -2.23 -1.46 -4.20
CA ASP A 203 -3.39 -1.77 -3.35
C ASP A 203 -4.19 -2.95 -3.90
N MET A 204 -4.37 -3.02 -5.23
CA MET A 204 -5.01 -4.16 -5.90
C MET A 204 -4.19 -5.45 -5.79
N TYR A 205 -2.86 -5.38 -5.93
CA TYR A 205 -1.98 -6.55 -5.76
C TYR A 205 -2.00 -7.09 -4.33
N VAL A 206 -1.97 -6.21 -3.33
CA VAL A 206 -2.08 -6.61 -1.92
C VAL A 206 -3.44 -7.24 -1.66
N ALA A 207 -4.54 -6.56 -2.04
CA ALA A 207 -5.88 -7.03 -1.74
C ALA A 207 -6.30 -8.28 -2.54
N ALA A 208 -5.94 -8.38 -3.82
CA ALA A 208 -6.41 -9.47 -4.69
C ALA A 208 -5.44 -10.65 -4.76
N ALA A 209 -4.13 -10.42 -4.63
CA ALA A 209 -3.10 -11.47 -4.74
C ALA A 209 -2.46 -11.84 -3.39
N GLY A 210 -2.83 -11.17 -2.29
CA GLY A 210 -2.32 -11.48 -0.94
C GLY A 210 -0.85 -11.15 -0.76
N ILE A 211 -0.32 -10.21 -1.53
CA ILE A 211 1.06 -9.73 -1.39
C ILE A 211 1.19 -8.94 -0.09
N ASN A 212 2.31 -9.08 0.62
CA ASN A 212 2.54 -8.36 1.86
C ASN A 212 2.66 -6.84 1.60
N PRO A 213 1.82 -5.98 2.22
CA PRO A 213 1.87 -4.54 2.00
C PRO A 213 3.16 -3.86 2.44
N GLN A 214 3.94 -4.45 3.33
CA GLN A 214 5.26 -3.93 3.71
C GLN A 214 6.33 -4.21 2.65
N ARG A 215 6.04 -5.07 1.67
CA ARG A 215 6.99 -5.53 0.62
C ARG A 215 6.65 -4.97 -0.77
N VAL A 216 5.75 -3.99 -0.85
CA VAL A 216 5.39 -3.31 -2.10
C VAL A 216 5.92 -1.88 -2.13
N TYR A 217 6.26 -1.39 -3.32
CA TYR A 217 6.96 -0.12 -3.48
C TYR A 217 6.46 0.71 -4.68
N PRO A 218 5.66 1.77 -4.45
CA PRO A 218 5.21 2.67 -5.50
C PRO A 218 6.31 3.70 -5.82
N ILE A 219 6.64 3.89 -7.08
CA ILE A 219 7.66 4.86 -7.52
C ILE A 219 7.10 5.77 -8.62
N LEU A 220 7.40 7.07 -8.50
CA LEU A 220 7.30 8.03 -9.58
C LEU A 220 8.69 8.50 -10.01
N HIS A 221 8.93 8.50 -11.33
CA HIS A 221 10.18 8.98 -11.93
C HIS A 221 9.90 9.72 -13.26
N PRO A 222 9.98 11.07 -13.33
CA PRO A 222 9.68 11.83 -14.54
C PRO A 222 10.74 11.58 -15.64
N PRO A 223 10.36 11.73 -16.93
CA PRO A 223 11.28 11.55 -18.06
C PRO A 223 12.45 12.56 -18.03
N PRO A 224 13.57 12.32 -18.76
CA PRO A 224 13.83 11.28 -19.75
C PRO A 224 14.87 10.26 -19.26
N PHE A 225 14.49 9.29 -18.43
CA PHE A 225 15.37 8.16 -18.13
C PHE A 225 14.59 6.86 -18.12
N PHE A 226 15.13 5.86 -18.82
CA PHE A 226 14.76 4.47 -18.69
C PHE A 226 15.41 3.91 -17.42
N LEU A 227 14.62 3.67 -16.39
CA LEU A 227 15.06 2.81 -15.29
C LEU A 227 14.99 1.36 -15.80
N TRP A 228 16.12 0.67 -15.91
CA TRP A 228 16.15 -0.78 -16.05
C TRP A 228 15.63 -1.40 -14.74
N VAL A 229 14.30 -1.56 -14.63
CA VAL A 229 13.74 -2.46 -13.63
C VAL A 229 13.97 -3.86 -14.20
N HIS A 230 14.94 -4.59 -13.65
CA HIS A 230 14.92 -6.05 -13.72
C HIS A 230 13.68 -6.51 -12.95
N VAL A 231 12.56 -6.64 -13.66
CA VAL A 231 11.57 -7.63 -13.28
C VAL A 231 12.31 -8.95 -13.49
N HIS A 232 12.69 -9.62 -12.39
CA HIS A 232 13.02 -11.04 -12.48
C HIS A 232 11.73 -11.77 -12.86
N GLU A 233 11.40 -11.75 -14.14
CA GLU A 233 10.60 -12.82 -14.75
C GLU A 233 11.52 -14.04 -14.72
N SER A 234 11.16 -14.98 -13.85
CA SER A 234 11.72 -16.32 -13.82
C SER A 234 11.41 -17.09 -15.10
#